data_AF-A0A378F8I8-F1
#
_entry.id   AF-A0A378F8I8-F1
#
_cell.length_a   1.000
_cell.length_b   1.000
_cell.length_c   1.000
_cell.angle_alpha   90.00
_cell.angle_beta   90.00
_cell.angle_gamma   90.00
#
_symmetry.space_group_name_H-M   'P 1'
#
loop_
_entity.id
_entity.type
_entity.pdbx_description
1 polymer ?
#
loop_
_entity_poly.entity_id
_entity_poly.type
_entity_poly.pdbx_seq_one_letter_code
_entity_poly.pdbx_strand_id
1 'polypeptide(L)'
;MSAAHYGLRNLINLVDVNKQQADGDSRKILGFEPLQDKWAAFGWYVQRVDGNDLPAVMAAFDNAKSYSGNQPRVILCDTLMGKGVPFLETRDKNHFIRVDADEWQKAIAVLDANKPEGVL
;
A
#
# COMPACT_ATOMS: atom_id res chain seq x y z
N MET A 1 -8.37 -17.69 -5.14
CA MET A 1 -8.66 -19.14 -5.02
C MET A 1 -7.43 -20.01 -5.30
N SER A 2 -6.77 -19.94 -6.47
CA SER A 2 -5.67 -20.86 -6.81
C SER A 2 -4.48 -20.84 -5.84
N ALA A 3 -4.01 -19.66 -5.42
CA ALA A 3 -2.88 -19.57 -4.48
C ALA A 3 -3.16 -20.26 -3.13
N ALA A 4 -4.41 -20.18 -2.64
CA ALA A 4 -4.83 -20.87 -1.43
C ALA A 4 -4.97 -22.38 -1.67
N HIS A 5 -5.57 -22.78 -2.80
CA HIS A 5 -5.69 -24.19 -3.19
C HIS A 5 -4.34 -24.92 -3.24
N TYR A 6 -3.32 -24.28 -3.82
CA TYR A 6 -1.96 -24.84 -3.91
C TYR A 6 -1.10 -24.59 -2.67
N GLY A 7 -1.64 -23.96 -1.62
CA GLY A 7 -0.92 -23.70 -0.38
C GLY A 7 0.38 -22.91 -0.58
N LEU A 8 0.35 -21.85 -1.39
CA LEU A 8 1.53 -21.06 -1.75
C LEU A 8 2.02 -20.19 -0.58
N ARG A 9 2.52 -20.82 0.48
CA ARG A 9 2.93 -20.18 1.74
C ARG A 9 4.08 -19.18 1.62
N ASN A 10 4.86 -19.28 0.55
CA ASN A 10 5.97 -18.38 0.23
C ASN A 10 5.55 -17.19 -0.66
N LEU A 11 4.27 -17.11 -1.06
CA LEU A 11 3.73 -15.96 -1.79
C LEU A 11 3.26 -14.89 -0.79
N ILE A 12 3.82 -13.68 -0.91
CA ILE A 12 3.38 -12.49 -0.21
C ILE A 12 2.90 -11.47 -1.23
N ASN A 13 1.61 -11.15 -1.20
CA ASN A 13 1.01 -10.12 -2.03
C ASN A 13 0.90 -8.80 -1.25
N LEU A 14 1.23 -7.69 -1.90
CA LEU A 14 1.00 -6.35 -1.36
C LEU A 14 -0.15 -5.70 -2.13
N VAL A 15 -1.13 -5.19 -1.41
CA VAL A 15 -2.23 -4.41 -2.00
C VAL A 15 -2.09 -2.98 -1.54
N ASP A 16 -1.86 -2.08 -2.49
CA ASP A 16 -1.86 -0.64 -2.25
C ASP A 16 -3.30 -0.12 -2.15
N VAL A 17 -3.74 0.22 -0.94
CA VAL A 17 -5.07 0.77 -0.64
C VAL A 17 -4.98 2.29 -0.52
N ASN A 18 -4.66 2.94 -1.64
CA ASN A 18 -4.46 4.40 -1.72
C ASN A 18 -5.75 5.23 -1.91
N LYS A 19 -6.91 4.56 -2.04
CA LYS A 19 -8.26 5.15 -2.23
C LYS A 19 -8.45 5.92 -3.55
N GLN A 20 -7.57 5.74 -4.54
CA GLN A 20 -7.66 6.40 -5.84
C GLN A 20 -7.85 5.39 -6.99
N GLN A 21 -8.56 5.81 -8.02
CA GLN A 21 -8.61 5.12 -9.32
C GLN A 21 -8.84 6.13 -10.45
N ALA A 22 -9.03 5.65 -11.69
CA ALA A 22 -9.22 6.48 -12.89
C ALA A 22 -10.24 7.60 -12.70
N ASP A 23 -11.39 7.28 -12.11
CA ASP A 23 -12.51 8.20 -11.94
C ASP A 23 -12.58 8.85 -10.54
N GLY A 24 -11.47 8.86 -9.80
CA GLY A 24 -11.34 9.51 -8.49
C GLY A 24 -11.41 8.54 -7.31
N ASP A 25 -12.05 8.94 -6.21
CA ASP A 25 -12.11 8.16 -4.96
C ASP A 25 -12.78 6.80 -5.19
N SER A 26 -11.98 5.74 -5.12
CA SER A 26 -12.43 4.38 -5.46
C SER A 26 -13.56 3.89 -4.57
N ARG A 27 -13.70 4.41 -3.34
CA ARG A 27 -14.82 4.05 -2.45
C ARG A 27 -16.17 4.58 -2.94
N LYS A 28 -16.17 5.70 -3.66
CA LYS A 28 -17.38 6.34 -4.21
C LYS A 28 -17.77 5.76 -5.56
N ILE A 29 -16.80 5.33 -6.34
CA ILE A 29 -17.02 4.79 -7.69
C ILE A 29 -17.30 3.28 -7.65
N LEU A 30 -16.45 2.49 -6.99
CA LEU A 30 -16.67 1.05 -6.79
C LEU A 30 -16.12 0.59 -5.44
N GLY A 31 -16.99 0.58 -4.42
CA GLY A 31 -16.63 0.17 -3.07
C GLY A 31 -16.07 -1.25 -2.98
N PHE A 32 -14.85 -1.38 -2.49
CA PHE A 32 -14.13 -2.66 -2.39
C PHE A 32 -14.11 -3.26 -0.98
N GLU A 33 -14.54 -2.51 0.04
CA GLU A 33 -14.60 -3.02 1.42
C GLU A 33 -15.73 -4.05 1.62
N PRO A 34 -15.63 -4.94 2.64
CA PRO A 34 -14.48 -5.17 3.50
C PRO A 34 -13.39 -6.02 2.79
N LEU A 35 -12.20 -5.46 2.56
CA LEU A 35 -11.12 -6.17 1.87
C LEU A 35 -10.56 -7.33 2.71
N GLN A 36 -10.39 -7.10 4.01
CA GLN A 36 -9.81 -8.13 4.89
C GLN A 36 -10.64 -9.42 4.84
N ASP A 37 -11.96 -9.29 5.02
CA ASP A 37 -12.88 -10.42 5.02
C ASP A 37 -12.94 -11.10 3.65
N LYS A 38 -12.93 -10.32 2.55
CA LYS A 38 -12.90 -10.87 1.19
C LYS A 38 -11.65 -11.73 0.98
N TRP A 39 -10.46 -11.21 1.31
CA TRP A 39 -9.21 -11.97 1.17
C TRP A 39 -9.19 -13.21 2.06
N ALA A 40 -9.65 -13.10 3.31
CA ALA A 40 -9.74 -14.21 4.25
C ALA A 40 -10.68 -15.31 3.73
N ALA A 41 -11.84 -14.94 3.18
CA ALA A 41 -12.78 -15.87 2.55
C ALA A 41 -12.18 -16.61 1.35
N PHE A 42 -11.21 -16.01 0.66
CA PHE A 42 -10.43 -16.67 -0.41
C PHE A 42 -9.26 -17.52 0.09
N GLY A 43 -9.14 -17.73 1.40
CA GLY A 43 -8.16 -18.63 2.03
C GLY A 43 -6.78 -18.02 2.25
N TRP A 44 -6.67 -16.68 2.38
CA TRP A 44 -5.41 -15.99 2.62
C TRP A 44 -5.19 -15.71 4.11
N TYR A 45 -3.92 -15.67 4.52
CA TYR A 45 -3.51 -15.00 5.75
C TYR A 45 -3.41 -13.51 5.48
N VAL A 46 -4.20 -12.71 6.18
CA VAL A 46 -4.41 -11.30 5.89
C VAL A 46 -3.85 -10.44 7.01
N GLN A 47 -3.12 -9.41 6.64
CA GLN A 47 -2.72 -8.30 7.51
C GLN A 47 -3.14 -6.99 6.87
N ARG A 48 -3.46 -5.97 7.67
CA ARG A 48 -3.66 -4.59 7.21
C ARG A 48 -2.83 -3.67 8.08
N VAL A 49 -2.07 -2.77 7.46
CA VAL A 49 -1.14 -1.87 8.14
C VAL A 49 -1.20 -0.49 7.52
N ASP A 50 -0.72 0.51 8.26
CA ASP A 50 -0.32 1.79 7.67
C ASP A 50 0.86 1.54 6.73
N GLY A 51 0.63 1.69 5.43
CA GLY A 51 1.64 1.46 4.40
C GLY A 51 2.67 2.59 4.29
N ASN A 52 2.49 3.69 5.02
CA ASN A 52 3.45 4.78 5.12
C ASN A 52 4.27 4.75 6.42
N ASP A 53 4.06 3.75 7.29
CA ASP A 53 4.86 3.45 8.47
C ASP A 53 5.80 2.25 8.19
N LEU A 54 7.08 2.53 7.95
CA LEU A 54 8.06 1.50 7.58
C LEU A 54 8.22 0.42 8.66
N PRO A 55 8.37 0.74 9.96
CA PRO A 55 8.29 -0.23 11.05
C PRO A 55 7.07 -1.15 10.99
N ALA A 56 5.87 -0.62 10.74
CA ALA A 56 4.65 -1.44 10.64
C ALA A 56 4.69 -2.40 9.45
N VAL A 57 5.18 -1.93 8.30
CA VAL A 57 5.39 -2.75 7.10
C VAL A 57 6.41 -3.86 7.37
N MET A 58 7.54 -3.54 8.00
CA MET A 58 8.57 -4.53 8.37
C MET A 58 8.01 -5.60 9.30
N ALA A 59 7.29 -5.20 10.35
CA ALA A 59 6.64 -6.13 11.26
C ALA A 59 5.62 -7.04 10.53
N ALA A 60 4.86 -6.50 9.57
CA ALA A 60 3.94 -7.30 8.76
C ALA A 60 4.67 -8.35 7.89
N PHE A 61 5.83 -8.01 7.34
CA PHE A 61 6.67 -8.98 6.63
C PHE A 61 7.20 -10.07 7.56
N ASP A 62 7.67 -9.71 8.76
CA ASP A 62 8.19 -10.68 9.73
C ASP A 62 7.09 -11.63 10.21
N ASN A 63 5.89 -11.10 10.48
CA ASN A 63 4.70 -11.89 10.79
C ASN A 63 4.31 -12.81 9.62
N ALA A 64 4.34 -12.32 8.39
CA ALA A 64 4.01 -13.13 7.21
C ALA A 64 5.01 -14.28 7.01
N LYS A 65 6.31 -14.05 7.23
CA LYS A 65 7.36 -15.07 7.13
C LYS A 65 7.29 -16.09 8.26
N SER A 66 6.96 -15.66 9.48
CA SER A 66 6.90 -16.52 10.66
C SER A 66 5.57 -17.29 10.82
N TYR A 67 4.51 -16.87 10.13
CA TYR A 67 3.22 -17.56 10.18
C TYR A 67 3.33 -19.01 9.67
N SER A 68 2.92 -19.95 10.50
CA SER A 68 3.09 -21.40 10.28
C SER A 68 2.06 -22.03 9.34
N GLY A 69 0.98 -21.31 9.01
CA GLY A 69 -0.06 -21.82 8.13
C GLY A 69 0.36 -21.91 6.65
N ASN A 70 -0.29 -22.80 5.90
CA ASN A 70 0.00 -23.05 4.49
C ASN A 70 -0.71 -22.08 3.52
N GLN A 71 -1.51 -21.14 4.03
CA GLN A 71 -2.16 -20.12 3.20
C GLN A 71 -1.12 -19.28 2.45
N PRO A 72 -1.45 -18.61 1.35
CA PRO A 72 -0.67 -17.46 0.87
C PRO A 72 -0.87 -16.24 1.80
N ARG A 73 0.00 -15.23 1.70
CA ARG A 73 0.00 -14.03 2.56
C ARG A 73 -0.44 -12.81 1.76
N VAL A 74 -1.29 -11.95 2.32
CA VAL A 74 -1.58 -10.63 1.77
C VAL A 74 -1.40 -9.58 2.84
N ILE A 75 -0.73 -8.49 2.49
CA ILE A 75 -0.59 -7.30 3.32
C ILE A 75 -1.33 -6.17 2.59
N LEU A 76 -2.42 -5.71 3.20
CA LEU A 76 -3.18 -4.55 2.76
C LEU A 76 -2.50 -3.31 3.33
N CYS A 77 -1.91 -2.49 2.47
CA CYS A 77 -1.21 -1.29 2.86
C CYS A 77 -2.14 -0.09 2.66
N ASP A 78 -2.63 0.50 3.75
CA ASP A 78 -3.31 1.80 3.66
C ASP A 78 -2.25 2.87 3.37
N THR A 79 -2.22 3.40 2.15
CA THR A 79 -1.24 4.43 1.77
C THR A 79 -1.91 5.76 1.43
N LEU A 80 -1.11 6.81 1.47
CA LEU A 80 -1.43 8.12 0.94
C LEU A 80 -0.71 8.32 -0.40
N MET A 81 -1.47 8.48 -1.47
CA MET A 81 -0.90 8.78 -2.79
C MET A 81 -0.16 10.13 -2.73
N GLY A 82 1.10 10.17 -3.16
CA GLY A 82 1.95 11.37 -3.07
C GLY A 82 2.57 11.62 -1.69
N LYS A 83 2.54 10.63 -0.78
CA LYS A 83 3.15 10.70 0.56
C LYS A 83 4.57 11.29 0.51
N GLY A 84 4.85 12.20 1.43
CA GLY A 84 6.18 12.79 1.62
C GLY A 84 6.37 14.13 0.90
N VAL A 85 5.41 14.56 0.06
CA VAL A 85 5.43 15.87 -0.59
C VAL A 85 4.09 16.57 -0.32
N PRO A 86 4.01 17.51 0.65
CA PRO A 86 2.73 18.04 1.16
C PRO A 86 1.77 18.58 0.08
N PHE A 87 2.29 19.31 -0.91
CA PHE A 87 1.45 19.86 -1.97
C PHE A 87 0.96 18.79 -2.97
N LEU A 88 1.66 17.66 -3.08
CA LEU A 88 1.18 16.51 -3.85
C LEU A 88 0.23 15.66 -3.01
N GLU A 89 0.33 15.63 -1.68
CA GLU A 89 -0.63 14.92 -0.80
C GLU A 89 -2.04 15.52 -0.88
N THR A 90 -2.17 16.83 -1.01
CA THR A 90 -3.47 17.55 -1.01
C THR A 90 -4.02 17.89 -2.40
N ARG A 91 -3.23 17.69 -3.47
CA ARG A 91 -3.66 17.96 -4.85
C ARG A 91 -4.91 17.15 -5.20
N ASP A 92 -5.81 17.70 -6.01
CA ASP A 92 -6.90 16.92 -6.61
C ASP A 92 -6.32 15.87 -7.56
N LYS A 93 -6.75 14.62 -7.39
CA LYS A 93 -6.15 13.46 -8.06
C LYS A 93 -7.23 12.62 -8.70
N ASN A 94 -6.87 12.11 -9.87
CA ASN A 94 -7.42 10.90 -10.45
C ASN A 94 -6.34 9.81 -10.38
N HIS A 95 -6.30 8.86 -11.32
CA HIS A 95 -5.28 7.81 -11.38
C HIS A 95 -3.82 8.34 -11.50
N PHE A 96 -3.64 9.56 -12.01
CA PHE A 96 -2.33 10.18 -12.15
C PHE A 96 -2.22 11.44 -11.29
N ILE A 97 -1.15 11.56 -10.53
CA ILE A 97 -0.72 12.83 -9.96
C ILE A 97 0.18 13.50 -11.00
N ARG A 98 -0.32 14.57 -11.62
CA ARG A 98 0.51 15.44 -12.45
C ARG A 98 1.43 16.25 -11.55
N VAL A 99 2.70 16.32 -11.90
CA VAL A 99 3.70 17.21 -11.30
C VAL A 99 4.12 18.19 -12.40
N ASP A 100 3.86 19.48 -12.19
CA ASP A 100 4.19 20.48 -13.20
C ASP A 100 5.71 20.72 -13.26
N ALA A 101 6.18 21.25 -14.39
CA ALA A 101 7.61 21.34 -14.69
C ALA A 101 8.40 22.10 -13.61
N ASP A 102 7.82 23.16 -13.04
CA ASP A 102 8.44 23.98 -12.00
C ASP A 102 8.33 23.38 -10.58
N GLU A 103 7.56 22.31 -10.41
CA GLU A 103 7.31 21.67 -9.11
C GLU A 103 8.28 20.54 -8.81
N TRP A 104 8.91 19.95 -9.83
CA TRP A 104 9.84 18.84 -9.67
C TRP A 104 10.95 19.15 -8.67
N GLN A 105 11.61 20.30 -8.80
CA GLN A 105 12.68 20.70 -7.89
C GLN A 105 12.15 20.98 -6.48
N LYS A 106 10.92 21.48 -6.36
CA LYS A 106 10.27 21.72 -5.06
C LYS A 106 9.98 20.39 -4.36
N ALA A 107 9.47 19.39 -5.09
CA ALA A 107 9.20 18.06 -4.56
C ALA A 107 10.50 17.37 -4.11
N ILE A 108 11.55 17.42 -4.95
CA ILE A 108 12.86 16.84 -4.62
C ILE A 108 13.45 17.50 -3.37
N ALA A 109 13.41 18.84 -3.27
CA ALA A 109 13.91 19.55 -2.10
C ALA A 109 13.19 19.14 -0.80
N VAL A 110 11.88 18.91 -0.86
CA VAL A 110 11.11 18.40 0.29
C VAL A 110 11.58 16.99 0.66
N LEU A 111 11.75 16.09 -0.31
CA LEU A 111 12.17 14.72 -0.06
C LEU A 111 13.60 14.66 0.51
N ASP A 112 14.53 15.44 -0.04
CA ASP A 112 15.91 15.48 0.43
C ASP A 112 16.01 16.05 1.85
N ALA A 113 15.23 17.08 2.19
CA ALA A 113 15.19 17.64 3.53
C ALA A 113 14.62 16.67 4.59
N ASN A 114 13.83 15.69 4.16
CA ASN A 114 13.19 14.70 5.04
C ASN A 114 13.77 13.28 4.87
N LYS A 115 14.92 13.14 4.20
CA LYS A 115 15.59 11.85 4.08
C LYS A 115 15.93 11.32 5.48
N PRO A 116 15.53 10.09 5.83
CA PRO A 116 15.98 9.47 7.05
C PRO A 116 17.51 9.31 7.01
N GLU A 117 18.19 9.69 8.09
CA GLU A 117 19.63 9.47 8.20
C GLU A 117 19.94 7.95 8.14
N GLY A 118 20.94 7.57 7.34
CA GLY A 118 21.46 6.19 7.30
C GLY A 118 20.79 5.22 6.32
N VAL A 119 19.92 5.70 5.43
CA VAL A 119 19.38 4.88 4.32
C VAL A 119 20.21 5.14 3.05
N LEU A 120 21.11 4.21 2.71
CA LEU A 120 21.81 4.09 1.43
C LEU A 120 21.34 2.81 0.71
#